data_AF-A0A8B7PU89-F1
#
_entry.id   AF-A0A8B7PU89-F1
#
_cell.length_a   1.000
_cell.length_b   1.000
_cell.length_c   1.000
_cell.angle_alpha   90.00
_cell.angle_beta   90.00
_cell.angle_gamma   90.00
#
_symmetry.space_group_name_H-M   'P 1'
#
loop_
_entity.id
_entity.type
_entity.pdbx_description
1 polymer ?
#
loop_
_entity_poly.entity_id
_entity_poly.type
_entity_poly.pdbx_seq_one_letter_code
_entity_poly.pdbx_strand_id
1 'polypeptide(L)'
;MQWAVGRRWAWAALLLAAAAVLAQVVWLWQGTQSFVFQHEEIAQLARQYAGLDHELAFSRLIVELRRLHPGHVLPDEELQWVFVNAGGWMGAMCLLHASLSEYVLLFGTALGSGGHSGRYWAEISDTIISGTFHQWREGTTKSEVFYPGSAQV
;
A
#
# COMPACT_ATOMS: atom_id res chain seq x y z
N MET A 1 7.12 -52.46 -33.93
CA MET A 1 7.13 -50.98 -33.88
C MET A 1 6.18 -50.47 -32.79
N GLN A 2 6.51 -50.66 -31.50
CA GLN A 2 5.65 -50.26 -30.38
C GLN A 2 6.09 -48.94 -29.70
N TRP A 3 7.25 -48.40 -30.09
CA TRP A 3 7.90 -47.25 -29.44
C TRP A 3 8.01 -46.00 -30.35
N ALA A 4 7.44 -46.03 -31.56
CA ALA A 4 7.54 -44.92 -32.50
C ALA A 4 6.40 -43.91 -32.30
N VAL A 5 6.74 -42.67 -31.94
CA VAL A 5 5.78 -41.56 -31.84
C VAL A 5 5.86 -40.71 -33.10
N GLY A 6 4.72 -40.45 -33.73
CA GLY A 6 4.65 -39.61 -34.92
C GLY A 6 5.03 -38.16 -34.63
N ARG A 7 5.87 -37.55 -35.47
CA ARG A 7 6.41 -36.18 -35.26
C ARG A 7 5.32 -35.13 -34.99
N ARG A 8 4.18 -35.19 -35.70
CA ARG A 8 3.05 -34.24 -35.50
C ARG A 8 2.40 -34.39 -34.12
N TRP A 9 2.26 -35.62 -33.63
CA TRP A 9 1.75 -35.90 -32.29
C TRP A 9 2.71 -35.45 -31.20
N ALA A 10 4.02 -35.67 -31.40
CA ALA A 10 5.04 -35.16 -30.48
C ALA A 10 4.98 -33.62 -30.37
N TRP A 11 4.85 -32.90 -31.50
CA TRP A 11 4.70 -31.44 -31.49
C TRP A 11 3.43 -30.96 -30.77
N ALA A 12 2.28 -31.60 -31.02
CA ALA A 12 1.04 -31.24 -30.33
C ALA A 12 1.14 -31.48 -28.81
N ALA A 13 1.72 -32.62 -28.40
CA ALA A 13 1.94 -32.92 -26.99
C ALA A 13 2.90 -31.91 -26.32
N LEU A 14 3.98 -31.51 -27.01
CA LEU A 14 4.90 -30.49 -26.51
C LEU A 14 4.23 -29.12 -26.35
N LEU A 15 3.38 -28.72 -27.30
CA LEU A 15 2.62 -27.46 -27.18
C LEU A 15 1.65 -27.48 -26.00
N LEU A 16 0.93 -28.59 -25.80
CA LEU A 16 0.03 -28.75 -24.66
C LEU A 16 0.78 -28.77 -23.33
N ALA A 17 1.92 -29.46 -23.27
CA ALA A 17 2.77 -29.48 -22.08
C ALA A 17 3.31 -28.07 -21.78
N ALA A 18 3.78 -27.33 -22.78
CA ALA A 18 4.25 -25.96 -22.61
C ALA A 18 3.12 -25.04 -22.12
N ALA A 19 1.91 -25.15 -22.68
CA ALA A 19 0.75 -24.38 -22.23
C ALA A 19 0.38 -24.71 -20.77
N ALA A 20 0.42 -25.98 -20.38
CA ALA A 20 0.14 -26.41 -19.01
C ALA A 20 1.20 -25.88 -18.01
N VAL A 21 2.48 -25.95 -18.39
CA VAL A 21 3.58 -25.39 -17.58
C VAL A 21 3.43 -23.88 -17.44
N LEU A 22 3.14 -23.16 -18.53
CA LEU A 22 2.92 -21.72 -18.49
C LEU A 22 1.75 -21.34 -17.58
N ALA A 23 0.63 -22.06 -17.67
CA ALA A 23 -0.52 -21.83 -16.78
C ALA A 23 -0.16 -22.04 -15.31
N GLN A 24 0.60 -23.10 -14.99
CA GLN A 24 1.08 -23.35 -13.63
C GLN A 24 2.05 -22.27 -13.15
N VAL A 25 2.99 -21.83 -13.99
CA VAL A 25 3.94 -20.76 -13.65
C VAL A 25 3.20 -19.46 -13.37
N VAL A 26 2.20 -19.08 -14.18
CA VAL A 26 1.38 -17.89 -13.95
C VAL A 26 0.60 -17.99 -12.64
N TRP A 27 0.06 -19.17 -12.31
CA TRP A 27 -0.64 -19.39 -11.06
C TRP A 27 0.30 -19.31 -9.85
N LEU A 28 1.47 -19.94 -9.92
CA LEU A 28 2.49 -19.87 -8.87
C LEU A 28 3.07 -18.45 -8.73
N TRP A 29 3.16 -17.69 -9.81
CA TRP A 29 3.59 -16.29 -9.77
C TRP A 29 2.65 -15.41 -8.93
N GLN A 30 1.33 -15.67 -8.99
CA GLN A 30 0.37 -15.02 -8.08
C GLN A 30 0.54 -15.45 -6.62
N GLY A 31 1.08 -16.65 -6.35
CA GLY A 31 1.41 -17.10 -4.99
C GLY A 31 2.74 -16.57 -4.46
N THR A 32 3.59 -15.98 -5.33
CA THR A 32 4.92 -15.45 -4.97
C THR A 32 4.95 -13.92 -4.94
N GLN A 33 3.77 -13.28 -4.82
CA GLN A 33 3.68 -11.83 -4.67
C GLN A 33 4.46 -11.42 -3.42
N SER A 34 5.45 -10.54 -3.63
CA SER A 34 6.26 -9.96 -2.57
C SER A 34 5.89 -8.49 -2.43
N PHE A 35 5.50 -8.11 -1.21
CA PHE A 35 5.29 -6.71 -0.86
C PHE A 35 6.63 -6.05 -0.52
N VAL A 36 6.80 -4.79 -0.91
CA VAL A 36 8.00 -4.01 -0.58
C VAL A 36 8.03 -3.72 0.91
N PHE A 37 6.89 -3.35 1.49
CA PHE A 37 6.77 -3.03 2.91
C PHE A 37 6.05 -4.13 3.65
N GLN A 38 6.50 -4.47 4.86
CA GLN A 38 5.72 -5.37 5.71
C GLN A 38 4.49 -4.64 6.24
N HIS A 39 3.38 -5.37 6.41
CA HIS A 39 2.08 -4.81 6.80
C HIS A 39 2.12 -3.88 8.03
N GLU A 40 2.88 -4.24 9.07
CA GLU A 40 2.98 -3.41 10.28
C GLU A 40 4.17 -2.44 10.27
N GLU A 41 5.11 -2.58 9.34
CA GLU A 41 6.39 -1.86 9.38
C GLU A 41 6.19 -0.35 9.30
N ILE A 42 5.34 0.12 8.37
CA ILE A 42 5.03 1.54 8.21
C ILE A 42 4.41 2.11 9.50
N ALA A 43 3.49 1.36 10.10
CA ALA A 43 2.85 1.76 11.34
C ALA A 43 3.86 1.82 12.50
N GLN A 44 4.70 0.79 12.66
CA GLN A 44 5.73 0.76 13.71
C GLN A 44 6.75 1.89 13.54
N LEU A 45 7.17 2.18 12.31
CA LEU A 45 8.09 3.26 11.99
C LEU A 45 7.47 4.63 12.29
N ALA A 46 6.25 4.88 11.82
CA ALA A 46 5.54 6.13 12.05
C ALA A 46 5.30 6.41 13.54
N ARG A 47 4.96 5.38 14.33
CA ARG A 47 4.76 5.50 15.78
C ARG A 47 5.99 6.01 16.52
N GLN A 48 7.20 5.68 16.07
CA GLN A 48 8.44 6.16 16.71
C GLN A 48 8.62 7.68 16.59
N TYR A 49 8.00 8.29 15.57
CA TYR A 49 8.06 9.72 15.31
C TYR A 49 6.79 10.46 15.76
N ALA A 50 5.75 9.75 16.19
CA ALA A 50 4.55 10.33 16.78
C ALA A 50 4.90 10.97 18.15
N GLY A 51 4.93 12.29 18.18
CA GLY A 51 5.41 13.08 19.32
C GLY A 51 6.40 14.17 18.95
N LEU A 52 6.97 14.11 17.74
CA LEU A 52 7.66 15.25 17.13
C LEU A 52 6.65 16.18 16.47
N ASP A 53 7.09 17.39 16.14
CA ASP A 53 6.36 18.23 15.19
C ASP A 53 6.27 17.51 13.83
N HIS A 54 5.12 17.61 13.17
CA HIS A 54 4.78 16.87 11.96
C HIS A 54 5.78 17.09 10.81
N GLU A 55 6.30 18.31 10.60
CA GLU A 55 7.32 18.59 9.57
C GLU A 55 8.62 17.82 9.85
N LEU A 56 9.06 17.81 11.12
CA LEU A 56 10.24 17.06 11.54
C LEU A 56 10.01 15.55 11.53
N ALA A 57 8.81 15.10 11.90
CA ALA A 57 8.43 13.69 11.86
C ALA A 57 8.46 13.16 10.42
N PHE A 58 7.85 13.90 9.49
CA PHE A 58 7.80 13.52 8.08
C PHE A 58 9.18 13.47 7.44
N SER A 59 10.01 14.49 7.64
CA SER A 59 11.38 14.50 7.09
C SER A 59 12.22 13.31 7.61
N ARG A 60 12.15 13.00 8.92
CA ARG A 60 12.86 11.84 9.48
C ARG A 60 12.31 10.52 8.98
N LEU A 61 10.99 10.39 8.86
CA LEU A 61 10.34 9.19 8.34
C LEU A 61 10.75 8.93 6.89
N ILE A 62 10.77 9.96 6.03
CA ILE A 62 11.20 9.83 4.63
C ILE A 62 12.66 9.36 4.54
N VAL A 63 13.56 9.96 5.34
CA VAL A 63 14.98 9.57 5.37
C VAL A 63 15.15 8.11 5.79
N GLU A 64 14.46 7.71 6.86
CA GLU A 64 14.56 6.35 7.39
C GLU A 64 13.93 5.32 6.44
N LEU A 65 12.79 5.66 5.82
CA LEU A 65 12.14 4.79 4.82
C LEU A 65 13.02 4.60 3.58
N ARG A 66 13.71 5.65 3.11
CA ARG A 66 14.72 5.54 2.03
C ARG A 66 15.92 4.69 2.43
N ARG A 67 16.33 4.73 3.70
CA ARG A 67 17.43 3.93 4.24
C ARG A 67 17.06 2.44 4.28
N LEU A 68 15.83 2.12 4.72
CA LEU A 68 15.33 0.76 4.84
C LEU A 68 14.96 0.15 3.48
N HIS A 69 14.41 0.97 2.57
CA HIS A 69 13.94 0.53 1.25
C HIS A 69 14.54 1.38 0.10
N PRO A 70 15.85 1.26 -0.17
CA PRO A 70 16.51 2.06 -1.21
C PRO A 70 15.89 1.85 -2.60
N GLY A 71 15.59 2.95 -3.29
CA GLY A 71 15.01 2.92 -4.64
C GLY A 71 13.48 2.71 -4.69
N HIS A 72 12.82 2.55 -3.54
CA HIS A 72 11.37 2.38 -3.45
C HIS A 72 10.62 3.62 -2.96
N VAL A 73 11.33 4.71 -2.60
CA VAL A 73 10.72 5.98 -2.20
C VAL A 73 11.11 7.05 -3.21
N LEU A 74 10.15 7.87 -3.63
CA LEU A 74 10.34 8.96 -4.58
C LEU A 74 11.45 9.92 -4.11
N PRO A 75 12.24 10.49 -5.04
CA PRO A 75 13.29 11.45 -4.70
C PRO A 75 12.68 12.83 -4.36
N ASP A 76 13.45 13.71 -3.71
CA ASP A 76 12.93 14.98 -3.19
C ASP A 76 12.36 15.89 -4.29
N GLU A 77 12.88 15.78 -5.52
CA GLU A 77 12.45 16.56 -6.68
C GLU A 77 11.01 16.22 -7.12
N GLU A 78 10.49 15.05 -6.75
CA GLU A 78 9.15 14.58 -7.10
C GLU A 78 8.17 14.60 -5.92
N LEU A 79 8.67 14.89 -4.70
CA LEU A 79 7.80 15.02 -3.53
C LEU A 79 7.01 16.33 -3.60
N GLN A 80 5.69 16.21 -3.70
CA GLN A 80 4.80 17.34 -3.79
C GLN A 80 3.53 17.12 -2.96
N TRP A 81 3.16 18.16 -2.21
CA TRP A 81 1.85 18.24 -1.59
C TRP A 81 0.80 18.63 -2.62
N VAL A 82 -0.21 17.78 -2.77
CA VAL A 82 -1.37 18.01 -3.64
C VAL A 82 -2.65 17.90 -2.84
N PHE A 83 -3.65 18.74 -3.16
CA PHE A 83 -4.95 18.66 -2.52
C PHE A 83 -5.72 17.42 -2.97
N VAL A 84 -6.43 16.81 -2.03
CA VAL A 84 -7.30 15.65 -2.25
C VAL A 84 -8.71 16.00 -1.79
N ASN A 85 -9.66 15.89 -2.70
CA ASN A 85 -11.08 16.09 -2.43
C ASN A 85 -11.82 14.81 -2.86
N ALA A 86 -12.31 14.05 -1.89
CA ALA A 86 -13.02 12.79 -2.12
C ALA A 86 -14.02 12.53 -0.99
N GLY A 87 -15.13 11.84 -1.27
CA GLY A 87 -16.09 11.44 -0.24
C GLY A 87 -16.70 12.60 0.58
N GLY A 88 -16.61 13.84 0.11
CA GLY A 88 -17.05 15.04 0.83
C GLY A 88 -16.01 15.65 1.79
N TRP A 89 -14.89 14.98 2.04
CA TRP A 89 -13.78 15.51 2.83
C TRP A 89 -12.69 16.13 1.93
N MET A 90 -11.85 16.95 2.55
CA MET A 90 -10.71 17.62 1.93
C MET A 90 -9.47 17.48 2.81
N GLY A 91 -8.36 17.12 2.18
CA GLY A 91 -7.02 17.09 2.78
C GLY A 91 -5.94 17.36 1.76
N ALA A 92 -4.69 17.12 2.14
CA ALA A 92 -3.55 17.13 1.25
C ALA A 92 -2.78 15.82 1.42
N MET A 93 -2.17 15.35 0.33
CA MET A 93 -1.29 14.19 0.34
C MET A 93 0.06 14.53 -0.28
N CYS A 94 1.10 13.85 0.19
CA CYS A 94 2.42 13.77 -0.44
C CYS A 94 2.75 12.29 -0.64
N LEU A 95 2.83 11.86 -1.90
CA LEU A 95 3.07 10.45 -2.26
C LEU A 95 4.54 10.11 -2.05
N LEU A 96 4.82 8.99 -1.36
CA LEU A 96 6.19 8.52 -1.10
C LEU A 96 6.53 7.30 -1.95
N HIS A 97 5.60 6.34 -2.06
CA HIS A 97 5.73 5.13 -2.87
C HIS A 97 4.41 4.87 -3.59
N ALA A 98 4.48 4.39 -4.83
CA ALA A 98 3.34 3.84 -5.54
C ALA A 98 3.76 2.70 -6.47
N SER A 99 3.00 1.62 -6.43
CA SER A 99 3.04 0.49 -7.36
C SER A 99 1.60 0.09 -7.73
N LEU A 100 1.43 -1.02 -8.45
CA LEU A 100 0.11 -1.55 -8.78
C LEU A 100 -0.59 -2.21 -7.57
N SER A 101 0.16 -2.58 -6.53
CA SER A 101 -0.31 -3.33 -5.38
C SER A 101 -0.15 -2.61 -4.04
N GLU A 102 0.72 -1.60 -3.96
CA GLU A 102 1.07 -0.89 -2.73
C GLU A 102 1.20 0.61 -2.98
N TYR A 103 0.84 1.40 -1.98
CA TYR A 103 1.17 2.82 -1.94
C TYR A 103 1.46 3.26 -0.51
N VAL A 104 2.36 4.23 -0.37
CA VAL A 104 2.68 4.89 0.92
C VAL A 104 2.66 6.38 0.67
N LEU A 105 1.94 7.12 1.51
CA LEU A 105 1.81 8.56 1.41
C LEU A 105 1.74 9.20 2.79
N LEU A 106 2.11 10.48 2.84
CA LEU A 106 1.80 11.35 3.97
C LEU A 106 0.47 12.03 3.68
N PHE A 107 -0.44 12.01 4.64
CA PHE A 107 -1.76 12.63 4.50
C PHE A 107 -2.08 13.50 5.71
N GLY A 108 -2.80 14.59 5.47
CA GLY A 108 -3.29 15.42 6.55
C GLY A 108 -4.21 16.55 6.11
N THR A 109 -4.74 17.27 7.09
CA THR A 109 -5.50 18.50 6.88
C THR A 109 -5.20 19.46 8.02
N ALA A 110 -4.98 20.74 7.71
CA ALA A 110 -4.74 21.78 8.72
C ALA A 110 -6.03 22.36 9.33
N LEU A 111 -7.20 22.06 8.74
CA LEU A 111 -8.50 22.62 9.15
C LEU A 111 -9.44 21.59 9.78
N GLY A 112 -9.12 20.30 9.65
CA GLY A 112 -10.06 19.21 9.91
C GLY A 112 -11.02 19.00 8.74
N SER A 113 -11.55 17.78 8.62
CA SER A 113 -12.55 17.44 7.60
C SER A 113 -13.36 16.22 8.00
N GLY A 114 -14.54 16.06 7.42
CA GLY A 114 -15.41 14.91 7.65
C GLY A 114 -16.10 14.51 6.35
N GLY A 115 -16.30 13.21 6.17
CA GLY A 115 -16.91 12.66 4.97
C GLY A 115 -16.85 11.14 4.95
N HIS A 116 -17.13 10.56 3.79
CA HIS A 116 -17.13 9.13 3.57
C HIS A 116 -15.71 8.62 3.31
N SER A 117 -15.27 7.59 4.05
CA SER A 117 -13.94 6.99 3.88
C SER A 117 -13.73 6.44 2.47
N GLY A 118 -14.72 5.73 1.95
CA GLY A 118 -14.70 5.06 0.64
C GLY A 118 -14.89 3.56 0.80
N ARG A 119 -15.04 2.83 -0.30
CA ARG A 119 -14.99 1.36 -0.32
C ARG A 119 -13.94 0.94 -1.34
N TYR A 120 -12.92 0.25 -0.87
CA TYR A 120 -11.74 -0.08 -1.66
C TYR A 120 -11.58 -1.60 -1.74
N TRP A 121 -11.10 -2.09 -2.88
CA TRP A 121 -10.52 -3.45 -2.98
C TRP A 121 -9.05 -3.42 -2.56
N ALA A 122 -8.79 -2.78 -1.43
CA ALA A 122 -7.48 -2.63 -0.82
C ALA A 122 -7.68 -2.53 0.69
N GLU A 123 -6.67 -2.96 1.43
CA GLU A 123 -6.57 -2.71 2.86
C GLU A 123 -5.78 -1.41 3.06
N ILE A 124 -6.28 -0.52 3.91
CA ILE A 124 -5.69 0.80 4.15
C ILE A 124 -5.39 0.90 5.63
N SER A 125 -4.15 1.23 5.97
CA SER A 125 -3.73 1.46 7.35
C SER A 125 -3.28 2.90 7.53
N ASP A 126 -3.89 3.63 8.47
CA ASP A 126 -3.48 4.99 8.83
C ASP A 126 -2.79 4.97 10.19
N THR A 127 -1.62 5.60 10.28
CA THR A 127 -0.92 5.80 11.56
C THR A 127 -0.80 7.29 11.86
N ILE A 128 -1.30 7.70 13.02
CA ILE A 128 -1.45 9.12 13.35
C ILE A 128 -0.14 9.65 13.92
N ILE A 129 0.43 10.69 13.28
CA ILE A 129 1.59 11.42 13.79
C ILE A 129 1.16 12.56 14.72
N SER A 130 0.10 13.28 14.37
CA SER A 130 -0.42 14.44 15.12
C SER A 130 -1.93 14.60 14.89
N GLY A 131 -2.63 15.21 15.86
CA GLY A 131 -4.07 15.48 15.77
C GLY A 131 -4.94 14.32 16.26
N THR A 132 -6.19 14.27 15.82
CA THR A 132 -7.16 13.22 16.15
C THR A 132 -7.81 12.67 14.90
N PHE A 133 -8.15 11.38 14.92
CA PHE A 133 -8.93 10.74 13.87
C PHE A 133 -10.23 10.19 14.46
N HIS A 134 -11.36 10.56 13.84
CA HIS A 134 -12.68 10.12 14.28
C HIS A 134 -13.23 9.11 13.27
N GLN A 135 -13.50 7.89 13.72
CA GLN A 135 -14.06 6.83 12.87
C GLN A 135 -15.47 6.48 13.32
N TRP A 136 -16.42 6.41 12.38
CA TRP A 136 -17.75 5.86 12.61
C TRP A 136 -17.98 4.68 11.67
N ARG A 137 -18.05 3.47 12.23
CA ARG A 137 -18.20 2.23 11.47
C ARG A 137 -19.65 2.02 11.01
N GLU A 138 -19.82 1.51 9.80
CA GLU A 138 -21.13 1.16 9.25
C GLU A 138 -21.88 0.18 10.16
N GLY A 139 -23.17 0.45 10.39
CA GLY A 139 -24.03 -0.38 11.24
C GLY A 139 -23.96 -0.09 12.74
N THR A 140 -23.14 0.87 13.19
CA THR A 140 -23.08 1.30 14.61
C THR A 140 -23.73 2.67 14.82
N THR A 141 -23.93 3.06 16.09
CA THR A 141 -24.47 4.39 16.48
C THR A 141 -23.47 5.21 17.31
N LYS A 142 -22.20 4.79 17.34
CA LYS A 142 -21.13 5.43 18.13
C LYS A 142 -19.85 5.55 17.29
N SER A 143 -19.06 6.58 17.56
CA SER A 143 -17.75 6.80 16.96
C SER A 143 -16.62 6.46 17.93
N GLU A 144 -15.46 6.15 17.36
CA GLU A 144 -14.19 5.94 18.04
C GLU A 144 -13.24 7.09 17.71
N VAL A 145 -12.34 7.42 18.65
CA VAL A 145 -11.34 8.48 18.48
C VAL A 145 -9.96 7.89 18.68
N PHE A 146 -9.10 8.11 17.69
CA PHE A 146 -7.72 7.67 17.69
C PHE A 146 -6.77 8.88 17.84
N TYR A 147 -5.64 8.65 18.50
CA TYR A 147 -4.67 9.65 18.91
C TYR A 147 -3.28 9.35 18.32
N PRO A 148 -2.33 10.29 18.39
CA PRO A 148 -0.97 10.08 17.90
C PRO A 148 -0.34 8.78 18.43
N GLY A 149 0.33 8.04 17.55
CA GLY A 149 0.92 6.74 17.85
C GLY A 149 -0.06 5.56 17.78
N SER A 150 -1.34 5.82 17.53
CA SER A 150 -2.31 4.76 17.20
C SER A 150 -2.30 4.47 15.71
N ALA A 151 -2.52 3.19 15.35
CA ALA A 151 -2.76 2.77 13.98
C ALA A 151 -4.19 2.21 13.86
N GLN A 152 -4.85 2.48 12.75
CA GLN A 152 -6.16 1.93 12.40
C GLN A 152 -6.08 1.26 11.04
N VAL A 153 -6.96 0.27 10.86
CA VAL A 153 -7.23 -0.45 9.60
C VAL A 153 -8.73 -0.35 9.32
#